data_AF-A0A7K0GPH3-F1
#
_entry.id   AF-A0A7K0GPH3-F1
#
_cell.length_a   1.000
_cell.length_b   1.000
_cell.length_c   1.000
_cell.angle_alpha   90.00
_cell.angle_beta   90.00
_cell.angle_gamma   90.00
#
_symmetry.space_group_name_H-M   'P 1'
#
loop_
_entity.id
_entity.type
_entity.pdbx_description
1 polymer ?
#
loop_
_entity_poly.entity_id
_entity_poly.type
_entity_poly.pdbx_seq_one_letter_code
_entity_poly.pdbx_strand_id
1 'polypeptide(L)' 'QKLQLKEYVCKHAVKDEGGRLIGEDIRDYIRDTFDVQYKLNNVYRLLHELNLSWITSRSKHPKQSIEAQEDFKKFPL' A
#
# COMPACT_ATOMS: atom_id res chain seq x y z
N GLN A 1 1.89 -19.53 -4.44
CA GLN A 1 1.87 -18.26 -5.19
C GLN A 1 0.96 -17.20 -4.54
N LYS A 2 -0.38 -17.34 -4.53
CA LYS A 2 -1.29 -16.33 -3.93
C LYS A 2 -1.06 -16.05 -2.43
N LEU A 3 -0.78 -17.08 -1.63
CA LEU A 3 -0.49 -16.93 -0.20
C LEU A 3 0.80 -16.12 0.06
N GLN A 4 1.87 -16.45 -0.65
CA GLN A 4 3.15 -15.74 -0.59
C GLN A 4 3.01 -14.27 -1.02
N LEU A 5 2.21 -13.99 -2.05
CA LEU A 5 1.89 -12.61 -2.42
C LEU A 5 1.16 -11.90 -1.28
N LYS A 6 0.16 -12.54 -0.66
CA LYS A 6 -0.57 -11.97 0.47
C LYS A 6 0.34 -11.64 1.65
N GLU A 7 1.24 -12.56 2.02
CA GLU A 7 2.23 -12.34 3.07
C GLU A 7 3.17 -11.19 2.75
N TYR A 8 3.69 -11.13 1.53
CA TYR A 8 4.55 -10.04 1.08
C TYR A 8 3.83 -8.69 1.17
N VAL A 9 2.62 -8.59 0.65
CA VAL A 9 1.84 -7.35 0.63
C VAL A 9 1.52 -6.91 2.07
N CYS A 10 1.10 -7.82 2.95
CA CYS A 10 0.84 -7.49 4.36
C CYS A 10 2.10 -7.00 5.09
N LYS A 11 3.26 -7.64 4.86
CA LYS A 11 4.52 -7.28 5.52
C LYS A 11 5.04 -5.90 5.09
N HIS A 12 4.78 -5.49 3.85
CA HIS A 12 5.32 -4.25 3.29
C HIS A 12 4.26 -3.14 3.14
N ALA A 13 3.00 -3.39 3.51
CA ALA A 13 1.89 -2.44 3.39
C ALA A 13 2.15 -1.11 4.10
N VAL A 14 2.81 -1.15 5.25
CA VAL A 14 3.14 0.00 6.09
C VAL A 14 4.65 0.02 6.31
N LYS A 15 5.30 1.12 5.93
CA LYS A 15 6.71 1.37 6.23
C LYS A 15 6.80 2.37 7.39
N ASP A 16 7.61 2.07 8.39
CA ASP A 16 7.77 2.93 9.59
C ASP A 16 8.41 4.29 9.24
N GLU A 17 9.30 4.29 8.25
CA GLU A 17 10.05 5.47 7.77
C GLU A 17 9.29 6.30 6.71
N GLY A 18 8.04 5.95 6.42
CA GLY A 18 7.19 6.65 5.46
C GLY A 18 7.13 5.99 4.07
N GLY A 19 6.11 6.38 3.30
CA GLY A 19 5.73 5.70 2.06
C GLY A 19 4.85 4.47 2.30
N ARG A 20 4.25 3.95 1.23
CA ARG A 20 3.43 2.74 1.24
C ARG A 20 3.75 1.90 0.02
N LEU A 21 3.57 0.59 0.15
CA LEU A 21 3.57 -0.32 -0.98
C LEU A 21 2.46 0.08 -1.96
N ILE A 22 2.83 0.45 -3.19
CA ILE A 22 1.88 0.83 -4.24
C ILE A 22 1.64 -0.32 -5.21
N GLY A 23 0.60 -0.19 -6.04
CA GLY A 23 0.26 -1.22 -7.03
C GLY A 23 1.41 -1.55 -8.00
N GLU A 24 2.27 -0.57 -8.29
CA GLU A 24 3.45 -0.76 -9.15
C GLU A 24 4.50 -1.66 -8.48
N ASP A 25 4.81 -1.42 -7.20
CA ASP A 25 5.73 -2.27 -6.42
C ASP A 25 5.24 -3.73 -6.39
N ILE A 26 3.93 -3.91 -6.24
CA ILE A 26 3.30 -5.23 -6.22
C ILE A 26 3.38 -5.89 -7.60
N ARG A 27 3.19 -5.12 -8.68
CA ARG A 27 3.31 -5.62 -10.05
C ARG A 27 4.74 -6.09 -10.33
N ASP A 28 5.73 -5.30 -9.92
CA ASP A 28 7.14 -5.63 -10.09
C ASP A 28 7.55 -6.84 -9.25
N TYR A 29 7.08 -6.93 -8.01
CA TYR A 29 7.27 -8.13 -7.19
C TYR A 29 6.68 -9.39 -7.83
N ILE A 30 5.47 -9.29 -8.41
CA ILE A 30 4.83 -10.44 -9.09
C ILE A 30 5.65 -10.87 -10.31
N ARG A 31 6.14 -9.91 -11.09
CA ARG A 31 7.02 -10.17 -12.23
C ARG A 31 8.31 -10.86 -11.78
N ASP A 32 9.01 -10.28 -10.81
CA ASP A 32 10.36 -10.73 -10.44
C ASP A 32 10.33 -12.07 -9.67
N THR A 33 9.26 -12.34 -8.93
CA THR A 33 9.15 -13.55 -8.08
C THR A 33 8.46 -14.71 -8.79
N PHE A 34 7.48 -14.42 -9.66
CA PHE A 34 6.64 -15.46 -10.28
C PHE A 34 6.79 -15.52 -11.81
N ASP A 35 7.57 -14.63 -12.43
CA ASP A 35 7.72 -14.50 -13.88
C ASP A 35 6.38 -14.29 -14.61
N VAL A 36 5.44 -13.59 -13.94
CA VAL A 36 4.12 -13.28 -14.51
C VAL A 36 3.94 -11.79 -14.71
N GLN A 37 3.64 -11.41 -15.95
CA GLN A 37 3.37 -10.02 -16.31
C GLN A 37 1.90 -9.67 -16.06
N TYR A 38 1.66 -8.81 -15.08
CA TYR A 38 0.33 -8.26 -14.80
C TYR A 38 0.17 -6.85 -15.36
N LYS A 39 -1.00 -6.52 -15.89
CA LYS A 39 -1.43 -5.12 -16.01
C LYS A 39 -1.80 -4.58 -14.63
N LEU A 40 -1.58 -3.29 -14.38
CA LEU A 40 -1.86 -2.67 -13.08
C LEU A 40 -3.31 -2.86 -12.62
N ASN A 41 -4.28 -2.78 -13.53
CA ASN A 41 -5.69 -3.06 -13.23
C ASN A 41 -5.93 -4.50 -12.73
N ASN A 42 -5.19 -5.47 -13.24
CA ASN A 42 -5.29 -6.87 -12.81
C ASN A 42 -4.63 -7.07 -11.43
N VAL A 43 -3.62 -6.27 -11.08
CA VAL A 43 -3.07 -6.26 -9.72
C VAL A 43 -4.15 -5.83 -8.73
N TYR A 44 -4.89 -4.75 -9.01
CA TYR A 44 -5.97 -4.31 -8.12
C TYR A 44 -7.11 -5.34 -8.00
N ARG A 45 -7.47 -6.02 -9.10
CA ARG A 45 -8.42 -7.14 -9.06
C ARG A 45 -7.92 -8.28 -8.17
N LEU A 46 -6.65 -8.64 -8.31
CA LEU A 46 -6.03 -9.68 -7.49
C LEU A 46 -5.99 -9.29 -6.00
N LEU A 47 -5.67 -8.04 -5.68
CA LEU A 47 -5.74 -7.54 -4.30
C LEU A 47 -7.17 -7.57 -3.75
N HIS A 48 -8.17 -7.29 -4.59
CA HIS A 48 -9.56 -7.42 -4.20
C HIS A 48 -9.94 -8.86 -3.86
N GLU A 49 -9.58 -9.83 -4.72
CA GLU A 49 -9.77 -11.27 -4.44
C GLU A 49 -9.10 -11.72 -3.14
N LEU A 50 -7.97 -11.11 -2.77
CA LEU A 50 -7.20 -11.44 -1.57
C LEU A 50 -7.68 -10.72 -0.30
N ASN A 51 -8.71 -9.89 -0.38
CA ASN A 51 -9.19 -8.98 0.68
C ASN A 51 -8.13 -7.95 1.13
N LEU A 52 -7.34 -7.44 0.18
CA LEU A 52 -6.23 -6.49 0.40
C LEU A 52 -6.46 -5.12 -0.25
N SER A 53 -7.67 -4.83 -0.71
CA SER A 53 -8.02 -3.56 -1.38
C SER A 53 -7.69 -2.30 -0.55
N TRP A 54 -7.56 -2.44 0.78
CA TRP A 54 -7.28 -1.34 1.70
C TRP A 54 -5.81 -0.86 1.67
N ILE A 55 -4.88 -1.71 1.19
CA ILE A 55 -3.44 -1.42 1.23
C ILE A 55 -3.04 -0.29 0.29
N THR A 56 -3.78 -0.17 -0.81
CA THR A 56 -3.57 0.90 -1.80
C THR A 56 -4.27 2.20 -1.41
N SER A 57 -4.99 2.24 -0.29
CA SER A 57 -5.74 3.42 0.11
C SER A 57 -4.85 4.43 0.83
N ARG A 58 -4.64 5.58 0.16
CA ARG A 58 -4.17 6.90 0.66
C ARG A 58 -2.88 6.89 1.51
N SER A 59 -1.73 6.91 0.83
CA SER A 59 -0.41 7.12 1.43
C SER A 59 -0.37 8.29 2.43
N LYS A 60 0.34 8.10 3.56
CA LYS A 60 0.66 9.18 4.49
C LYS A 60 1.62 10.14 3.78
N HIS A 61 1.16 11.35 3.45
CA HIS A 61 1.97 12.29 2.69
C HIS A 61 3.19 12.74 3.53
N PRO A 62 4.43 12.75 3.00
CA PRO A 62 5.63 13.12 3.78
C PRO A 62 5.59 14.54 4.36
N LYS A 63 4.87 15.46 3.69
CA LYS A 63 4.62 16.83 4.18
C LYS A 63 3.48 16.93 5.20
N GLN A 64 2.99 15.81 5.73
CA GLN A 64 2.00 15.82 6.80
C GLN A 64 2.70 16.17 8.11
N SER A 65 2.82 17.47 8.39
CA SER A 65 3.32 17.94 9.67
C SER A 65 2.38 17.49 10.79
N ILE A 66 2.86 16.63 11.67
CA ILE A 66 2.11 16.16 12.85
C ILE A 66 1.78 17.37 13.74
N GLU A 67 2.70 18.32 13.88
CA GLU A 67 2.52 19.55 14.65
C GLU A 67 1.34 20.39 14.13
N ALA A 68 1.25 20.60 12.82
CA ALA A 68 0.12 21.32 12.22
C ALA A 68 -1.23 20.61 12.40
N GLN A 69 -1.23 19.28 12.48
CA GLN A 69 -2.46 18.50 12.77
C GLN A 69 -2.88 18.60 14.22
N GLU A 70 -1.92 18.50 15.14
CA GLU A 70 -2.19 18.63 16.58
C GLU A 70 -2.66 20.04 16.92
N ASP A 71 -2.10 21.07 16.28
CA ASP A 71 -2.56 22.45 16.47
C ASP A 71 -3.96 22.69 15.91
N PHE A 72 -4.30 22.10 14.76
CA PHE A 72 -5.68 22.14 14.24
C PHE A 72 -6.68 21.47 15.19
N LYS A 73 -6.33 20.33 15.79
CA LYS A 73 -7.20 19.62 16.75
C LYS A 73 -7.47 20.39 18.05
N LYS A 74 -6.57 21.31 18.43
CA LYS A 74 -6.71 22.12 19.65
C LYS A 74 -7.70 23.26 19.50
N PHE A 75 -8.17 23.58 18.29
CA PHE A 75 -9.25 24.56 18.11
C PHE A 75 -10.55 24.01 18.69
N PRO A 76 -11.09 24.60 19.78
CA PRO A 76 -12.46 24.30 20.18
C PRO A 76 -13.41 24.90 19.14
N LEU A 77 -14.47 24.15 18.81
CA LEU A 77 -15.60 24.64 18.00
C LEU A 77 -16.31 25.81 18.70
#